data_AF-A0A8J5MFT5-F1
#
_entry.id   AF-A0A8J5MFT5-F1
#
_cell.length_a   1.000
_cell.length_b   1.000
_cell.length_c   1.000
_cell.angle_alpha   90.00
_cell.angle_beta   90.00
_cell.angle_gamma   90.00
#
_symmetry.space_group_name_H-M   'P 1'
#
loop_
_entity.id
_entity.type
_entity.pdbx_description
1 polymer ?
#
loop_
_entity_poly.entity_id
_entity_poly.type
_entity_poly.pdbx_seq_one_letter_code
_entity_poly.pdbx_strand_id
1 'polypeptide(L)'
;MVVIVQEVTNLLAVKQRHVRPRRQIYLRQRLLPLHKSLPSTRTQLAQNRELQLMELDVRKRQVQLQELDIAVRKHQLENETRAVDARIEEANAQASKLRQETEHWRQQNKIDLLRERNKRLNKGVAKGDIDALLPLTTYF
;
A
#
# COMPACT_ATOMS: atom_id res chain seq x y z
N MET A 1 -37.56 -132.15 -29.24
CA MET A 1 -36.91 -132.63 -28.00
C MET A 1 -36.94 -131.47 -27.01
N VAL A 2 -37.98 -131.39 -26.16
CA VAL A 2 -37.94 -131.63 -24.69
C VAL A 2 -36.99 -130.63 -23.98
N VAL A 3 -37.46 -129.45 -23.58
CA VAL A 3 -38.13 -129.01 -22.31
C VAL A 3 -37.18 -128.90 -21.10
N ILE A 4 -37.33 -127.79 -20.35
CA ILE A 4 -37.19 -127.52 -18.89
C ILE A 4 -36.39 -126.20 -18.68
N VAL A 5 -37.03 -125.03 -18.52
CA VAL A 5 -37.64 -124.38 -17.31
C VAL A 5 -36.60 -123.95 -16.25
N GLN A 6 -36.64 -122.66 -15.84
CA GLN A 6 -36.68 -122.09 -14.47
C GLN A 6 -35.95 -120.71 -14.48
N GLU A 7 -36.64 -119.55 -14.50
CA GLU A 7 -37.04 -118.73 -13.31
C GLU A 7 -35.80 -117.96 -12.72
N VAL A 8 -35.77 -116.70 -12.28
CA VAL A 8 -36.74 -115.84 -11.58
C VAL A 8 -36.21 -114.38 -11.62
N THR A 9 -37.13 -113.40 -11.83
CA THR A 9 -37.19 -112.01 -11.31
C THR A 9 -36.03 -111.01 -11.53
N ASN A 10 -36.28 -109.87 -12.19
CA ASN A 10 -36.96 -108.66 -11.66
C ASN A 10 -36.37 -108.13 -10.34
N LEU A 11 -35.67 -107.00 -10.41
CA LEU A 11 -35.81 -105.83 -9.52
C LEU A 11 -34.88 -104.70 -9.98
N LEU A 12 -35.20 -104.13 -11.15
CA LEU A 12 -34.71 -102.82 -11.56
C LEU A 12 -35.55 -101.75 -10.87
N ALA A 13 -35.08 -101.28 -9.72
CA ALA A 13 -35.59 -100.09 -9.07
C ALA A 13 -34.41 -99.26 -8.56
N VAL A 14 -34.31 -98.01 -9.02
CA VAL A 14 -34.24 -96.79 -8.18
C VAL A 14 -33.96 -95.58 -9.10
N LYS A 15 -35.04 -95.01 -9.61
CA LYS A 15 -35.45 -93.60 -9.48
C LYS A 15 -34.34 -92.60 -9.10
N GLN A 16 -33.83 -91.83 -10.08
CA GLN A 16 -33.27 -90.50 -9.82
C GLN A 16 -33.72 -89.50 -10.90
N ARG A 17 -34.76 -88.73 -10.59
CA ARG A 17 -35.00 -87.41 -11.18
C ARG A 17 -34.04 -86.47 -10.49
N HIS A 18 -33.18 -85.73 -11.19
CA HIS A 18 -32.62 -84.47 -10.67
C HIS A 18 -32.47 -83.42 -11.78
N VAL A 19 -32.84 -82.22 -11.36
CA VAL A 19 -33.06 -80.97 -12.10
C VAL A 19 -31.76 -80.44 -12.70
N ARG A 20 -31.80 -79.95 -13.96
CA ARG A 20 -30.67 -79.23 -14.58
C ARG A 20 -30.44 -77.89 -13.83
N PRO A 21 -29.23 -77.59 -13.34
CA PRO A 21 -28.96 -76.29 -12.76
C PRO A 21 -28.73 -75.23 -13.86
N ARG A 22 -29.48 -74.12 -13.76
CA ARG A 22 -29.23 -72.83 -14.42
C ARG A 22 -28.09 -72.07 -13.71
N ARG A 23 -27.41 -71.20 -14.48
CA ARG A 23 -26.43 -70.12 -14.14
C ARG A 23 -24.96 -70.51 -14.42
N GLN A 24 -24.11 -69.69 -15.03
CA GLN A 24 -23.98 -68.22 -14.97
C GLN A 24 -23.62 -67.61 -16.35
N ILE A 25 -24.28 -66.50 -16.69
CA ILE A 25 -23.78 -65.57 -17.72
C ILE A 25 -22.75 -64.69 -17.02
N TYR A 26 -21.47 -64.83 -17.37
CA TYR A 26 -20.45 -63.90 -16.91
C TYR A 26 -20.70 -62.54 -17.55
N LEU A 27 -21.15 -61.57 -16.76
CA LEU A 27 -21.04 -60.16 -17.09
C LEU A 27 -19.55 -59.83 -17.17
N ARG A 28 -19.00 -59.82 -18.40
CA ARG A 28 -17.73 -59.15 -18.69
C ARG A 28 -17.94 -57.66 -18.40
N GLN A 29 -17.58 -57.24 -17.19
CA GLN A 29 -17.37 -55.84 -16.85
C GLN A 29 -16.33 -55.29 -17.83
N ARG A 30 -16.78 -54.48 -18.80
CA ARG A 30 -15.91 -53.51 -19.47
C ARG A 30 -15.52 -52.50 -18.38
N LEU A 31 -14.37 -52.75 -17.75
CA LEU A 31 -13.63 -51.67 -17.11
C LEU A 31 -13.15 -50.77 -18.26
N LEU A 32 -13.94 -49.75 -18.57
CA LEU A 32 -13.42 -48.57 -19.24
C LEU A 32 -12.28 -48.04 -18.36
N PRO A 33 -11.07 -47.79 -18.89
CA PRO A 33 -10.12 -46.99 -18.17
C PRO A 33 -10.81 -45.64 -17.92
N LEU A 34 -10.94 -45.28 -16.65
CA LEU A 34 -11.34 -43.96 -16.21
C LEU A 34 -10.20 -43.01 -16.66
N HIS A 35 -10.20 -42.63 -17.94
CA HIS A 35 -9.35 -41.57 -18.43
C HIS A 35 -9.81 -40.31 -17.71
N LYS A 36 -9.09 -39.94 -16.65
CA LYS A 36 -9.02 -38.53 -16.24
C LYS A 36 -8.72 -37.77 -17.52
N SER A 37 -9.71 -37.04 -18.03
CA SER A 37 -9.58 -36.30 -19.27
C SER A 37 -8.43 -35.31 -19.09
N LEU A 38 -7.32 -35.58 -19.76
CA LEU A 38 -6.25 -34.61 -19.87
C LEU A 38 -6.88 -33.36 -20.50
N PRO A 39 -6.77 -32.18 -19.87
CA PRO A 39 -7.35 -30.97 -20.44
C PRO A 39 -6.76 -30.78 -21.85
N SER A 40 -7.64 -30.60 -22.84
CA SER A 40 -7.20 -30.38 -24.21
C SER A 40 -6.34 -29.12 -24.28
N THR A 41 -5.44 -29.04 -25.25
CA THR A 41 -4.57 -27.86 -25.46
C THR A 41 -5.39 -26.56 -25.54
N ARG A 42 -6.61 -26.60 -26.09
CA ARG A 42 -7.54 -25.45 -26.10
C ARG A 42 -7.98 -25.02 -24.71
N THR A 43 -8.25 -25.97 -23.81
CA THR A 43 -8.71 -25.69 -22.45
C THR A 43 -7.58 -25.07 -21.62
N GLN A 44 -6.34 -25.56 -21.79
CA GLN A 44 -5.15 -24.98 -21.15
C GLN A 44 -4.85 -23.56 -21.67
N LEU A 45 -4.98 -23.33 -22.98
CA LEU A 45 -4.81 -22.00 -23.57
C LEU A 45 -5.86 -21.00 -23.07
N ALA A 46 -7.12 -21.43 -22.91
CA ALA A 46 -8.17 -20.58 -22.35
C ALA A 46 -7.88 -20.20 -20.90
N GLN A 47 -7.47 -21.15 -20.06
CA GLN A 47 -7.09 -20.90 -18.67
C GLN A 47 -5.88 -19.96 -18.57
N ASN A 48 -4.86 -20.16 -19.39
CA ASN A 48 -3.69 -19.28 -19.42
C ASN A 48 -4.06 -17.85 -19.84
N ARG A 49 -4.96 -17.70 -20.82
CA ARG A 49 -5.45 -16.39 -21.25
C ARG A 49 -6.23 -15.69 -20.14
N GLU A 50 -7.07 -16.43 -19.41
CA GLU A 50 -7.83 -15.88 -18.28
C GLU A 50 -6.90 -15.44 -17.14
N LEU A 51 -5.89 -16.24 -16.80
CA LEU A 51 -4.86 -15.87 -15.82
C LEU A 51 -4.09 -14.60 -16.22
N GLN A 52 -3.71 -14.48 -17.49
CA GLN A 52 -3.04 -13.28 -18.00
C GLN A 52 -3.92 -12.03 -17.90
N LEU A 53 -5.22 -12.16 -18.17
CA LEU A 53 -6.17 -11.05 -18.04
C LEU A 53 -6.33 -10.63 -16.57
N MET A 54 -6.46 -11.60 -15.65
CA MET A 54 -6.52 -11.31 -14.22
C MET A 54 -5.25 -10.64 -13.72
N GLU A 55 -4.08 -11.08 -14.17
CA GLU A 55 -2.80 -10.48 -13.80
C GLU A 55 -2.69 -9.03 -14.32
N LEU A 56 -3.14 -8.77 -15.55
CA LEU A 56 -3.21 -7.42 -16.10
C LEU A 56 -4.15 -6.52 -15.30
N ASP A 57 -5.31 -7.02 -14.89
CA ASP A 57 -6.25 -6.26 -14.05
C ASP A 57 -5.66 -5.89 -12.68
N VAL A 58 -4.94 -6.83 -12.05
CA VAL A 58 -4.22 -6.55 -10.80
C VAL A 58 -3.16 -5.47 -11.00
N ARG A 59 -2.33 -5.59 -12.05
CA ARG A 59 -1.31 -4.60 -12.37
C ARG A 59 -1.92 -3.22 -12.63
N LYS A 60 -3.03 -3.15 -13.37
CA LYS A 60 -3.75 -1.90 -13.64
C LYS A 60 -4.23 -1.23 -12.35
N ARG A 61 -4.82 -1.99 -11.43
CA ARG A 61 -5.23 -1.47 -10.12
C ARG A 61 -4.03 -0.99 -9.31
N GLN A 62 -2.91 -1.71 -9.37
CA GLN A 62 -1.71 -1.33 -8.63
C GLN A 62 -1.10 -0.03 -9.14
N VAL A 63 -1.08 0.19 -10.46
CA VAL A 63 -0.68 1.48 -11.06
C VAL A 63 -1.62 2.60 -10.62
N GLN A 64 -2.93 2.38 -10.64
CA GLN A 64 -3.91 3.38 -10.17
C GLN A 64 -3.70 3.78 -8.70
N LEU A 65 -3.41 2.80 -7.83
CA LEU A 65 -3.10 3.08 -6.44
C LEU A 65 -1.79 3.89 -6.30
N GLN A 66 -0.77 3.57 -7.08
CA GLN A 66 0.48 4.34 -7.09
C GLN A 66 0.27 5.78 -7.55
N GLU A 67 -0.55 6.00 -8.59
CA GLU A 67 -0.89 7.34 -9.07
C GLU A 67 -1.61 8.16 -7.99
N LEU A 68 -2.56 7.54 -7.27
CA LEU A 68 -3.26 8.17 -6.15
C LEU A 68 -2.30 8.51 -5.00
N ASP A 69 -1.42 7.57 -4.62
CA ASP A 69 -0.43 7.80 -3.57
C ASP A 69 0.51 8.96 -3.92
N ILE A 70 0.96 9.03 -5.17
CA ILE A 70 1.81 10.13 -5.66
C ILE A 70 1.03 11.45 -5.60
N ALA A 71 -0.24 11.47 -6.01
CA ALA A 71 -1.07 12.67 -5.96
C ALA A 71 -1.26 13.18 -4.53
N VAL A 72 -1.52 12.28 -3.58
CA VAL A 72 -1.65 12.61 -2.15
C VAL A 72 -0.33 13.20 -1.61
N ARG A 73 0.81 12.56 -1.90
CA ARG A 73 2.12 13.05 -1.46
C ARG A 73 2.44 14.42 -2.05
N LYS A 74 2.14 14.64 -3.33
CA LYS A 74 2.31 15.94 -3.98
C LYS A 74 1.50 17.02 -3.26
N HIS A 75 0.23 16.75 -2.97
CA HIS A 75 -0.61 17.69 -2.25
C HIS A 75 -0.12 17.95 -0.82
N GLN A 76 0.39 16.93 -0.11
CA GLN A 76 1.01 17.12 1.20
C GLN A 76 2.24 18.04 1.12
N LEU A 77 3.14 17.80 0.17
CA LEU A 77 4.33 18.64 -0.03
C LEU A 77 3.97 20.08 -0.42
N GLU A 78 2.93 20.28 -1.23
CA GLU A 78 2.43 21.61 -1.59
C GLU A 78 1.87 22.37 -0.37
N ASN A 79 1.23 21.67 0.57
CA ASN A 79 0.75 22.30 1.80
C ASN A 79 1.88 22.58 2.78
N GLU A 80 2.85 21.67 2.90
CA GLU A 80 4.03 21.87 3.74
C GLU A 80 4.87 23.06 3.25
N THR A 81 5.09 23.17 1.94
CA THR A 81 5.79 24.33 1.34
C THR A 81 5.07 25.63 1.63
N ARG A 82 3.74 25.70 1.40
CA ARG A 82 2.94 26.89 1.78
C ARG A 82 3.03 27.23 3.26
N ALA A 83 3.02 26.22 4.13
CA ALA A 83 3.13 26.45 5.57
C ALA A 83 4.52 26.98 5.97
N VAL A 84 5.58 26.49 5.31
CA VAL A 84 6.95 27.00 5.52
C VAL A 84 7.08 28.43 5.00
N ASP A 85 6.56 28.72 3.81
CA ASP A 85 6.59 30.07 3.23
C ASP A 85 5.88 31.08 4.14
N ALA A 86 4.70 30.72 4.67
CA ALA A 86 3.98 31.57 5.61
C ALA A 86 4.79 31.85 6.89
N ARG A 87 5.51 30.83 7.42
CA ARG A 87 6.40 31.01 8.58
C ARG A 87 7.59 31.92 8.27
N ILE A 88 8.16 31.81 7.06
CA ILE A 88 9.25 32.68 6.61
C ILE A 88 8.76 34.12 6.50
N GLU A 89 7.60 34.34 5.90
CA GLU A 89 6.98 35.67 5.81
C GLU A 89 6.72 36.28 7.19
N GLU A 90 6.18 35.50 8.11
CA GLU A 90 5.95 35.94 9.49
C GLU A 90 7.27 36.32 10.19
N ALA A 91 8.29 35.46 10.10
CA ALA A 91 9.60 35.73 10.67
C ALA A 91 10.24 36.98 10.07
N ASN A 92 10.11 37.18 8.75
CA ASN A 92 10.59 38.37 8.07
C ASN A 92 9.85 39.64 8.52
N ALA A 93 8.53 39.56 8.70
CA ALA A 93 7.74 40.68 9.22
C ALA A 93 8.15 41.04 10.66
N GLN A 94 8.36 40.04 11.52
CA GLN A 94 8.86 40.26 12.88
C GLN A 94 10.27 40.87 12.88
N ALA A 95 11.18 40.34 12.06
CA ALA A 95 12.53 40.89 11.93
C ALA A 95 12.52 42.33 11.42
N SER A 96 11.63 42.66 10.47
CA SER A 96 11.45 44.02 9.98
C SER A 96 10.95 44.96 11.08
N LYS A 97 9.96 44.54 11.86
CA LYS A 97 9.47 45.32 13.01
C LYS A 97 10.58 45.59 14.03
N LEU A 98 11.31 44.56 14.42
CA LEU A 98 12.40 44.70 15.38
C LEU A 98 13.51 45.63 14.88
N ARG A 99 13.83 45.57 13.58
CA ARG A 99 14.78 46.51 12.95
C ARG A 99 14.28 47.95 13.01
N GLN A 100 13.01 48.18 12.70
CA GLN A 100 12.40 49.51 12.76
C GLN A 100 12.38 50.05 14.20
N GLU A 101 12.02 49.22 15.18
CA GLU A 101 12.03 49.60 16.60
C GLU A 101 13.46 49.92 17.07
N THR A 102 14.44 49.10 16.70
CA THR A 102 15.85 49.35 17.04
C THR A 102 16.34 50.67 16.44
N GLU A 103 16.01 50.92 15.18
CA GLU A 103 16.39 52.17 14.50
C GLU A 103 15.69 53.38 15.11
N HIS A 104 14.41 53.25 15.44
CA HIS A 104 13.67 54.28 16.16
C HIS A 104 14.34 54.62 17.51
N TRP A 105 14.69 53.61 18.32
CA TRP A 105 15.37 53.83 19.60
C TRP A 105 16.76 54.44 19.44
N ARG A 106 17.51 54.01 18.43
CA ARG A 106 18.81 54.60 18.08
C ARG A 106 18.68 56.10 17.76
N GLN A 107 17.74 56.46 16.90
CA GLN A 107 17.48 57.84 16.53
C GLN A 107 17.00 58.66 17.73
N GLN A 108 16.10 58.11 18.54
CA GLN A 108 15.60 58.76 19.73
C GLN A 108 16.73 59.05 20.74
N ASN A 109 17.58 58.06 21.01
CA ASN A 109 18.74 58.22 21.89
C ASN A 109 19.71 59.28 21.37
N LYS A 110 19.95 59.31 20.06
CA LYS A 110 20.78 60.34 19.42
C LYS A 110 20.18 61.73 19.58
N ILE A 111 18.87 61.88 19.39
CA ILE A 111 18.16 63.15 19.57
C ILE A 111 18.29 63.63 21.01
N ASP A 112 18.05 62.75 21.99
CA ASP A 112 18.09 63.12 23.40
C ASP A 112 19.50 63.47 23.87
N LEU A 113 20.52 62.75 23.38
CA LEU A 113 21.92 63.09 23.62
C LEU A 113 22.27 64.46 23.03
N LEU A 114 21.85 64.77 21.80
CA LEU A 114 22.07 66.09 21.19
C LEU A 114 21.36 67.22 21.95
N ARG A 115 20.13 66.97 22.42
CA ARG A 115 19.38 67.92 23.27
C ARG A 115 20.11 68.22 24.56
N GLU A 116 20.61 67.20 25.26
CA GLU A 116 21.32 67.39 26.52
C GLU A 116 22.68 68.08 26.31
N ARG A 117 23.40 67.76 25.23
CA ARG A 117 24.62 68.48 24.84
C ARG A 117 24.35 69.97 24.58
N ASN A 118 23.31 70.30 23.80
CA ASN A 118 22.91 71.68 23.55
C ASN A 118 22.52 72.43 24.84
N LYS A 119 21.80 71.76 25.74
CA LYS A 119 21.43 72.32 27.05
C LYS A 119 22.67 72.67 27.88
N ARG A 120 23.72 71.84 27.84
CA ARG A 120 24.99 72.10 28.56
C ARG A 120 25.79 73.22 27.93
N LEU A 121 25.83 73.29 26.59
CA LEU A 121 26.44 74.41 25.87
C LEU A 121 25.76 75.74 26.23
N ASN A 122 24.43 75.77 26.26
CA ASN A 122 23.66 76.96 26.64
C ASN A 122 23.89 77.40 28.10
N LYS A 123 24.34 76.49 28.97
CA LYS A 123 24.74 76.78 30.36
C LYS A 123 26.20 77.24 30.49
N GLY A 124 26.93 77.36 29.38
CA GLY A 124 28.33 77.80 29.37
C GLY A 124 29.35 76.71 29.69
N VAL A 125 28.97 75.43 29.69
CA VAL A 125 29.92 74.33 29.90
C VAL A 125 30.87 74.21 28.70
N ALA A 126 32.16 74.05 28.95
CA ALA A 126 33.17 73.92 27.91
C ALA A 126 32.90 72.69 27.03
N LYS A 127 33.07 72.84 25.72
CA LYS A 127 32.78 71.77 24.74
C LYS A 127 33.59 70.51 24.99
N GLY A 128 34.86 70.63 25.40
CA GLY A 128 35.73 69.49 25.72
C GLY A 128 35.18 68.60 26.84
N ASP A 129 34.62 69.20 27.89
CA ASP A 129 34.02 68.46 29.01
C ASP A 129 32.72 67.76 28.59
N ILE A 130 31.95 68.40 27.70
CA ILE A 130 30.74 67.80 27.12
C ILE A 130 31.10 66.61 26.23
N ASP A 131 32.15 66.73 25.42
CA ASP A 131 32.62 65.64 24.55
C ASP A 131 33.16 64.44 25.33
N ALA A 132 33.77 64.67 26.50
CA ALA A 132 34.21 63.62 27.41
C ALA A 132 33.04 62.90 28.10
N LEU A 133 31.98 63.62 28.48
CA LEU A 133 30.84 63.06 29.22
C LEU A 133 29.70 62.53 28.34
N LEU A 134 29.49 63.10 27.16
CA LEU A 134 28.42 62.78 26.22
C LEU A 134 29.00 62.57 24.82
N PRO A 135 29.78 61.50 24.60
CA PRO A 135 30.47 61.28 23.34
C PRO A 135 29.46 61.00 22.21
N LEU A 136 29.69 61.64 21.06
CA LEU A 136 28.98 61.34 19.82
C LEU A 136 29.67 60.14 19.16
N THR A 137 29.29 58.92 19.55
CA THR A 137 29.77 57.71 18.89
C THR A 137 29.16 57.56 17.50
N THR A 138 29.94 57.04 16.55
CA THR A 138 29.49 56.76 15.18
C THR A 138 28.50 55.59 15.09
N TYR A 139 28.33 54.83 16.17
CA TYR A 139 27.53 53.59 16.23
C TYR A 139 26.11 53.78 16.78
N PHE A 140 25.58 55.02 16.79
CA PHE A 140 24.16 55.26 17.07
C PHE A 140 23.30 54.88 15.88
#